data_AF-A0A841JXK2-F1
#
_entry.id   AF-A0A841JXK2-F1
#
_cell.length_a   1.000
_cell.length_b   1.000
_cell.length_c   1.000
_cell.angle_alpha   90.00
_cell.angle_beta   90.00
_cell.angle_gamma   90.00
#
_symmetry.space_group_name_H-M   'P 1'
#
loop_
_entity.id
_entity.type
_entity.pdbx_description
1 polymer ?
#
loop_
_entity_poly.entity_id
_entity_poly.type
_entity_poly.pdbx_seq_one_letter_code
_entity_poly.pdbx_strand_id
1 'polypeptide(L)'
;MKPTSHPSSEAASANITQRIQELGDWRGETLAHLRQLIHDTDPEIQEEWKWRGVPVWSHDGIVCTGESYKQVVKLTFARGAALKDPKKLFNSSLEGNVRRAIDLREGEKIDEAAFQQLIRAAVAANSAAHAQRAAKKK
;
A
#
# COMPACT_ATOMS: atom_id res chain seq x y z
N MET A 1 10.26 6.65 22.01
CA MET A 1 10.13 5.23 21.63
C MET A 1 11.02 5.01 20.41
N LYS A 2 11.89 3.99 20.43
CA LYS A 2 12.75 3.68 19.26
C LYS A 2 11.90 2.88 18.27
N PRO A 3 11.89 3.19 16.96
CA PRO A 3 11.21 2.34 15.99
C PRO A 3 11.93 0.98 16.01
N THR A 4 11.22 -0.06 16.43
CA THR A 4 11.71 -1.43 16.37
C THR A 4 11.62 -1.91 14.93
N SER A 5 12.60 -1.53 14.13
CA SER A 5 12.82 -2.12 12.80
C SER A 5 13.08 -3.61 12.99
N HIS A 6 12.14 -4.46 12.55
CA HIS A 6 12.37 -5.89 12.51
C HIS A 6 13.36 -6.20 11.38
N PRO A 7 14.30 -7.15 11.53
CA PRO A 7 15.25 -7.49 10.46
C PRO A 7 14.55 -7.93 9.17
N SER A 8 13.32 -8.45 9.29
CA SER A 8 12.44 -8.76 8.15
C SER A 8 11.96 -7.52 7.38
N SER A 9 11.82 -6.37 8.03
CA SER A 9 11.38 -5.12 7.39
C SER A 9 12.53 -4.44 6.64
N GLU A 10 13.76 -4.48 7.16
CA GLU A 10 14.92 -3.94 6.45
C GLU A 10 15.25 -4.77 5.19
N ALA A 11 15.21 -6.11 5.29
CA ALA A 11 15.36 -6.98 4.14
C ALA A 11 14.25 -6.76 3.10
N ALA A 12 13.00 -6.59 3.54
CA ALA A 12 11.90 -6.25 2.64
C ALA A 12 12.11 -4.89 1.96
N SER A 13 12.57 -3.88 2.71
CA SER A 13 12.87 -2.55 2.18
C SER A 13 13.95 -2.60 1.11
N ALA A 14 15.00 -3.40 1.31
CA ALA A 14 16.05 -3.63 0.32
C ALA A 14 15.50 -4.32 -0.95
N ASN A 15 14.66 -5.34 -0.79
CA ASN A 15 14.03 -6.02 -1.93
C ASN A 15 13.12 -5.08 -2.74
N ILE A 16 12.36 -4.21 -2.09
CA ILE A 16 11.53 -3.20 -2.76
C ILE A 16 12.42 -2.20 -3.51
N THR A 17 13.52 -1.75 -2.91
CA THR A 17 14.50 -0.88 -3.57
C THR A 17 15.10 -1.56 -4.80
N GLN A 18 15.53 -2.81 -4.68
CA GLN A 18 16.05 -3.58 -5.80
C GLN A 18 15.00 -3.74 -6.91
N ARG A 19 13.74 -4.03 -6.53
CA ARG A 19 12.64 -4.17 -7.50
C ARG A 19 12.39 -2.91 -8.30
N ILE A 20 12.44 -1.75 -7.63
CA ILE A 20 12.30 -0.44 -8.26
C ILE A 20 13.44 -0.22 -9.27
N GLN A 21 14.68 -0.56 -8.90
CA GLN A 21 15.85 -0.44 -9.77
C GLN A 21 15.76 -1.38 -10.98
N GLU A 22 15.32 -2.62 -10.77
CA GLU A 22 15.16 -3.64 -11.82
C GLU A 22 14.08 -3.29 -12.86
N LEU A 23 13.07 -2.49 -12.48
CA LEU A 23 12.05 -2.06 -13.44
C LEU A 23 12.65 -1.17 -14.53
N GLY A 24 13.61 -0.31 -14.19
CA GLY A 24 14.40 0.49 -15.14
C GLY A 24 13.60 1.46 -16.03
N ASP A 25 12.31 1.65 -15.76
CA ASP A 25 11.39 2.48 -16.54
C ASP A 25 10.40 3.24 -15.63
N TRP A 26 9.41 3.90 -16.23
CA TRP A 26 8.41 4.72 -15.53
C TRP A 26 7.68 3.99 -14.39
N ARG A 27 7.61 2.65 -14.43
CA ARG A 27 6.96 1.86 -13.37
C ARG A 27 7.79 1.88 -12.10
N GLY A 28 9.12 1.85 -12.23
CA GLY A 28 10.04 1.99 -11.11
C GLY A 28 9.89 3.36 -10.45
N GLU A 29 9.89 4.42 -11.25
CA GLU A 29 9.69 5.80 -10.77
C GLU A 29 8.34 5.97 -10.06
N THR A 30 7.27 5.46 -10.67
CA THR A 30 5.92 5.49 -10.10
C THR A 30 5.86 4.73 -8.78
N LEU A 31 6.40 3.52 -8.72
CA LEU A 31 6.42 2.71 -7.49
C LEU A 31 7.25 3.36 -6.38
N ALA A 32 8.38 3.98 -6.72
CA ALA A 32 9.21 4.73 -5.77
C ALA A 32 8.46 5.95 -5.21
N HIS A 33 7.78 6.71 -6.06
CA HIS A 33 6.98 7.85 -5.65
C HIS A 33 5.82 7.45 -4.72
N LEU A 34 5.09 6.38 -5.07
CA LEU A 34 4.01 5.85 -4.23
C LEU A 34 4.55 5.37 -2.87
N ARG A 35 5.69 4.65 -2.86
CA ARG A 35 6.37 4.22 -1.64
C ARG A 35 6.70 5.41 -0.74
N GLN A 36 7.23 6.49 -1.30
CA GLN A 36 7.53 7.71 -0.55
C GLN A 36 6.26 8.30 0.09
N LEU A 37 5.20 8.47 -0.71
CA LEU A 37 3.92 9.00 -0.21
C LEU A 37 3.32 8.15 0.92
N ILE A 38 3.47 6.82 0.84
CA ILE A 38 3.01 5.89 1.88
C ILE A 38 3.76 6.14 3.19
N HIS A 39 5.09 6.21 3.17
CA HIS A 39 5.91 6.50 4.37
C HIS A 39 5.68 7.91 4.93
N ASP A 40 5.53 8.91 4.06
CA ASP A 40 5.22 10.28 4.47
C ASP A 40 3.85 10.37 5.16
N THR A 41 2.94 9.46 4.81
CA THR A 41 1.59 9.41 5.39
C THR A 41 1.58 8.75 6.75
N ASP A 42 2.32 7.64 6.90
CA ASP A 42 2.35 6.81 8.08
C ASP A 42 3.79 6.30 8.32
N PRO A 43 4.57 6.99 9.18
CA PRO A 43 5.95 6.60 9.47
C PRO A 43 6.10 5.26 10.19
N GLU A 44 5.02 4.71 10.76
CA GLU A 44 5.04 3.41 11.44
C GLU A 44 4.72 2.25 10.50
N ILE A 45 4.38 2.53 9.24
CA ILE A 45 4.05 1.50 8.27
C ILE A 45 5.24 0.59 7.99
N GLN A 46 4.98 -0.71 8.00
CA GLN A 46 6.00 -1.72 7.77
C GLN A 46 6.01 -2.12 6.30
N GLU A 47 7.21 -2.34 5.79
CA GLU A 47 7.40 -2.90 4.46
C GLU A 47 7.59 -4.40 4.54
N GLU A 48 6.93 -5.10 3.62
CA GLU A 48 6.94 -6.54 3.54
C GLU A 48 7.18 -6.98 2.10
N TRP A 49 7.85 -8.13 1.96
CA TRP A 49 8.10 -8.77 0.68
C TRP A 49 7.36 -10.11 0.64
N LYS A 50 6.24 -10.14 -0.07
CA LYS A 50 5.31 -11.28 -0.06
C LYS A 50 5.16 -11.89 -1.45
N TRP A 51 4.59 -13.09 -1.49
CA TRP A 51 4.16 -13.80 -2.71
C TRP A 51 5.19 -13.80 -3.85
N ARG A 52 6.46 -14.06 -3.50
CA ARG A 52 7.59 -14.19 -4.44
C ARG A 52 7.81 -12.95 -5.33
N GLY A 53 7.69 -11.74 -4.78
CA GLY A 53 8.10 -10.54 -5.52
C GLY A 53 7.24 -9.31 -5.33
N VAL A 54 6.28 -9.35 -4.42
CA VAL A 54 5.26 -8.30 -4.28
C VAL A 54 5.60 -7.43 -3.08
N PRO A 55 5.92 -6.14 -3.31
CA PRO A 55 5.89 -5.11 -2.27
C PRO A 55 4.54 -5.09 -1.56
N VAL A 56 4.55 -5.08 -0.24
CA VAL A 56 3.36 -4.94 0.59
C VAL A 56 3.66 -3.96 1.71
N TRP A 57 2.70 -3.08 1.99
CA TRP A 57 2.76 -2.19 3.14
C TRP A 57 1.69 -2.57 4.16
N SER A 58 2.06 -2.58 5.44
CA SER A 58 1.17 -3.02 6.52
C SER A 58 1.28 -2.17 7.77
N HIS A 59 0.13 -1.95 8.40
CA HIS A 59 -0.04 -1.38 9.73
C HIS A 59 -1.30 -2.03 10.32
N ASP A 60 -1.17 -2.76 11.42
CA ASP A 60 -2.24 -3.58 12.02
C ASP A 60 -2.92 -4.55 11.04
N GLY A 61 -2.22 -4.92 9.96
CA GLY A 61 -2.73 -5.67 8.82
C GLY A 61 -2.26 -5.08 7.49
N ILE A 62 -2.50 -5.79 6.39
CA ILE A 62 -2.13 -5.32 5.06
C ILE A 62 -2.94 -4.06 4.73
N VAL A 63 -2.25 -2.98 4.39
CA VAL A 63 -2.85 -1.73 3.89
C VAL A 63 -3.04 -1.89 2.38
N CYS A 64 -1.95 -2.00 1.63
CA CYS A 64 -1.97 -2.22 0.19
C CYS A 64 -0.77 -3.02 -0.32
N THR A 65 -0.91 -3.57 -1.52
CA THR A 65 0.18 -4.17 -2.32
C THR A 65 0.73 -3.14 -3.32
N GLY A 66 1.94 -3.36 -3.83
CA GLY A 66 2.60 -2.55 -4.86
C GLY A 66 3.02 -3.39 -6.06
N GLU A 67 2.07 -3.73 -6.92
CA GLU A 67 2.30 -4.62 -8.05
C GLU A 67 2.67 -3.82 -9.31
N SER A 68 3.59 -4.34 -10.12
CA SER A 68 4.00 -3.69 -11.37
C SER A 68 3.74 -4.63 -12.54
N TYR A 69 2.87 -4.25 -13.45
CA TYR A 69 2.52 -4.99 -14.66
C TYR A 69 3.12 -4.33 -15.91
N LYS A 70 2.88 -4.91 -17.09
CA LYS A 70 3.40 -4.36 -18.36
C LYS A 70 2.86 -2.95 -18.66
N GLN A 71 1.66 -2.63 -18.19
CA GLN A 71 0.93 -1.41 -18.58
C GLN A 71 0.52 -0.53 -17.41
N VAL A 72 0.58 -1.06 -16.18
CA VAL A 72 0.10 -0.37 -14.98
C VAL A 72 0.98 -0.67 -13.79
N VAL A 73 1.13 0.30 -12.89
CA VAL A 73 1.47 0.05 -11.49
C VAL A 73 0.16 -0.03 -10.71
N LYS A 74 -0.05 -1.15 -10.02
CA LYS A 74 -1.31 -1.47 -9.33
C LYS A 74 -1.13 -1.46 -7.82
N LEU A 75 -1.95 -0.68 -7.14
CA LEU A 75 -2.10 -0.71 -5.69
C LEU A 75 -3.41 -1.40 -5.31
N THR A 76 -3.35 -2.59 -4.73
CA THR A 76 -4.54 -3.28 -4.23
C THR A 76 -4.69 -3.05 -2.73
N PHE A 77 -5.78 -2.40 -2.31
CA PHE A 77 -6.08 -2.14 -0.91
C PHE A 77 -6.85 -3.32 -0.31
N ALA A 78 -6.32 -3.91 0.77
CA ALA A 78 -6.88 -5.14 1.34
C ALA A 78 -8.29 -4.97 1.91
N ARG A 79 -8.63 -3.75 2.36
CA ARG A 79 -9.98 -3.35 2.80
C ARG A 79 -10.60 -2.29 1.92
N GLY A 80 -10.17 -2.21 0.66
CA GLY A 80 -10.54 -1.14 -0.26
C GLY A 80 -12.05 -0.88 -0.33
N ALA A 81 -12.90 -1.91 -0.28
CA ALA A 81 -14.36 -1.74 -0.36
C ALA A 81 -14.97 -0.97 0.83
N ALA A 82 -14.32 -0.97 2.00
CA ALA A 82 -14.78 -0.29 3.20
C ALA A 82 -14.31 1.18 3.29
N LEU A 83 -13.41 1.61 2.40
CA LEU A 83 -12.82 2.95 2.45
C LEU A 83 -13.71 3.97 1.74
N LYS A 84 -13.80 5.19 2.28
CA LYS A 84 -14.41 6.30 1.53
C LYS A 84 -13.42 6.76 0.48
N ASP A 85 -13.90 6.96 -0.75
CA ASP A 85 -13.09 7.43 -1.87
C ASP A 85 -13.82 8.57 -2.60
N PRO A 86 -13.88 9.77 -1.99
CA PRO A 86 -14.62 10.90 -2.55
C PRO A 86 -14.01 11.42 -3.86
N LYS A 87 -12.71 11.18 -4.07
CA LYS A 87 -11.96 11.58 -5.26
C LYS A 87 -11.94 10.51 -6.35
N LYS A 88 -12.56 9.35 -6.09
CA LYS A 88 -12.69 8.23 -7.03
C LYS A 88 -11.35 7.76 -7.58
N LEU A 89 -10.34 7.64 -6.71
CA LEU A 89 -9.03 7.11 -7.09
C LEU A 89 -9.08 5.62 -7.43
N PHE A 90 -9.98 4.85 -6.80
CA PHE A 90 -10.18 3.46 -7.18
C PHE A 90 -10.78 3.39 -8.59
N ASN A 91 -10.08 2.70 -9.48
CA ASN A 91 -10.47 2.50 -10.88
C ASN A 91 -10.46 1.02 -11.29
N SER A 92 -10.07 0.12 -10.40
CA SER A 92 -9.89 -1.31 -10.66
C SER A 92 -10.44 -2.14 -9.50
N SER A 93 -10.90 -3.36 -9.81
CA SER A 93 -11.53 -4.27 -8.84
C SER A 93 -12.69 -3.65 -8.05
N LEU A 94 -13.52 -2.83 -8.72
CA LEU A 94 -14.57 -2.03 -8.08
C LEU A 94 -15.78 -2.85 -7.58
N GLU A 95 -16.04 -3.99 -8.21
CA GLU A 95 -17.16 -4.88 -7.87
C GLU A 95 -16.84 -5.82 -6.70
N GLY A 96 -15.61 -5.78 -6.18
CA GLY A 96 -15.19 -6.62 -5.06
C GLY A 96 -15.79 -6.16 -3.73
N ASN A 97 -16.26 -7.11 -2.92
CA ASN A 97 -16.84 -6.84 -1.58
C ASN A 97 -15.79 -6.55 -0.49
N VAL A 98 -14.50 -6.72 -0.79
CA VAL A 98 -13.42 -6.61 0.21
C VAL A 98 -12.33 -5.64 -0.25
N ARG A 99 -11.83 -5.85 -1.47
CA ARG A 99 -10.68 -5.13 -2.02
C ARG A 99 -11.13 -4.20 -3.13
N ARG A 100 -10.40 -3.10 -3.30
CA ARG A 100 -10.44 -2.24 -4.48
C ARG A 100 -9.00 -1.87 -4.83
N ALA A 101 -8.77 -1.50 -6.08
CA ALA A 101 -7.44 -1.20 -6.56
C ALA A 101 -7.37 0.10 -7.37
N ILE A 102 -6.17 0.65 -7.41
CA ILE A 102 -5.78 1.79 -8.23
C ILE A 102 -4.76 1.26 -9.23
N ASP A 103 -5.10 1.29 -10.51
CA ASP A 103 -4.20 0.99 -11.61
C ASP A 103 -3.73 2.33 -12.20
N LEU A 104 -2.43 2.62 -12.11
CA LEU A 104 -1.79 3.83 -12.64
C LEU A 104 -1.05 3.50 -13.94
N ARG A 105 -1.36 4.21 -15.01
CA ARG A 105 -0.71 4.08 -16.33
C ARG A 105 0.43 5.06 -16.49
N GLU A 106 1.26 4.83 -17.50
CA GLU A 106 2.35 5.72 -17.88
C GLU A 106 1.84 7.15 -18.11
N GLY A 107 2.49 8.13 -17.46
CA GLY A 107 2.14 9.54 -17.57
C GLY A 107 0.92 9.98 -16.75
N GLU A 108 0.19 9.05 -16.10
CA GLU A 108 -0.89 9.43 -15.17
C GLU A 108 -0.31 10.00 -13.88
N LYS A 109 -0.95 11.07 -13.39
CA LYS A 109 -0.64 11.67 -12.10
C LYS A 109 -1.71 11.25 -11.09
N ILE A 110 -1.27 10.83 -9.92
CA ILE A 110 -2.16 10.59 -8.79
C ILE A 110 -2.36 11.88 -8.00
N ASP A 111 -3.58 12.12 -7.52
CA ASP A 111 -3.83 13.17 -6.52
C ASP A 111 -3.20 12.71 -5.19
N GLU A 112 -2.00 13.22 -4.90
CA GLU A 112 -1.21 12.83 -3.73
C GLU A 112 -1.98 13.02 -2.43
N ALA A 113 -2.66 14.16 -2.26
CA ALA A 113 -3.41 14.46 -1.05
C ALA A 113 -4.56 13.47 -0.84
N ALA A 114 -5.26 13.11 -1.93
CA ALA A 114 -6.30 12.09 -1.89
C ALA A 114 -5.74 10.68 -1.62
N PHE A 115 -4.59 10.35 -2.20
CA PHE A 115 -3.92 9.08 -1.98
C PHE A 115 -3.48 8.91 -0.53
N GLN A 116 -2.84 9.93 0.05
CA GLN A 116 -2.44 9.93 1.46
C GLN A 116 -3.68 9.82 2.38
N GLN A 117 -4.80 10.47 2.05
CA GLN A 117 -6.05 10.29 2.79
C GLN A 117 -6.57 8.84 2.73
N LEU A 118 -6.46 8.17 1.58
CA LEU A 118 -6.81 6.75 1.45
C LEU A 118 -5.91 5.86 2.31
N ILE A 119 -4.60 6.12 2.35
CA ILE A 119 -3.67 5.38 3.20
C ILE A 119 -4.03 5.55 4.68
N ARG A 120 -4.26 6.79 5.17
CA ARG A 120 -4.70 7.02 6.57
C ARG A 120 -6.00 6.28 6.88
N ALA A 121 -6.97 6.30 5.96
CA ALA A 121 -8.23 5.60 6.13
C ALA A 121 -8.05 4.08 6.19
N ALA A 122 -7.17 3.51 5.37
CA ALA A 122 -6.86 2.08 5.36
C ALA A 122 -6.18 1.62 6.65
N VAL A 123 -5.20 2.40 7.15
CA VAL A 123 -4.55 2.15 8.44
C VAL A 123 -5.58 2.18 9.56
N ALA A 124 -6.41 3.22 9.65
CA ALA A 124 -7.45 3.33 10.67
C ALA A 124 -8.45 2.16 10.61
N ALA A 125 -8.82 1.69 9.41
CA ALA A 125 -9.69 0.53 9.24
C ALA A 125 -9.04 -0.77 9.74
N ASN A 126 -7.73 -0.92 9.57
CA ASN A 126 -6.97 -2.07 10.11
C ASN A 126 -6.89 -2.01 11.63
N SER A 127 -6.50 -0.89 12.22
CA SER A 127 -6.41 -0.72 13.68
C SER A 127 -7.76 -0.95 14.36
N ALA A 128 -8.85 -0.42 13.79
CA ALA A 128 -10.20 -0.65 14.31
C ALA A 128 -10.57 -2.14 14.28
N ALA A 129 -10.27 -2.84 13.18
CA ALA A 129 -10.53 -4.28 13.08
C ALA A 129 -9.64 -5.11 14.02
N HIS A 130 -8.39 -4.70 14.23
CA HIS A 130 -7.47 -5.32 15.16
C HIS A 130 -7.97 -5.18 16.61
N ALA A 131 -8.35 -3.98 17.02
CA ALA A 131 -8.92 -3.71 18.34
C ALA A 131 -10.19 -4.52 18.61
N GLN A 132 -11.12 -4.59 17.64
CA GLN A 132 -12.33 -5.40 17.76
C GLN A 132 -12.03 -6.90 17.94
N ARG A 133 -11.01 -7.42 17.25
CA ARG A 133 -10.58 -8.82 17.41
C ARG A 133 -9.96 -9.08 18.77
N ALA A 134 -9.17 -8.14 19.30
CA ALA A 134 -8.59 -8.24 20.63
C ALA A 134 -9.68 -8.24 21.71
N ALA A 135 -10.69 -7.37 21.59
CA ALA A 135 -11.81 -7.28 22.53
C ALA A 135 -12.66 -8.56 22.56
N LYS A 136 -12.85 -9.24 21.43
CA LYS A 136 -13.63 -10.49 21.34
C LYS A 136 -12.91 -11.73 21.90
N LYS A 137 -11.59 -11.64 22.11
CA LYS A 137 -10.78 -12.73 22.69
C LYS A 137 -10.66 -12.64 24.21
N LYS A 138 -11.14 -11.54 24.80
CA LYS A 138 -11.18 -11.30 26.25
C LYS A 138 -12.55 -11.68 26.78
#